data_AF-A0A4Q4SBR6-F1
#
_entry.id   AF-A0A4Q4SBR6-F1
#
_cell.length_a   1.000
_cell.length_b   1.000
_cell.length_c   1.000
_cell.angle_alpha   90.00
_cell.angle_beta   90.00
_cell.angle_gamma   90.00
#
_symmetry.space_group_name_H-M   'P 1'
#
loop_
_entity.id
_entity.type
_entity.pdbx_description
1 polymer ?
#
loop_
_entity_poly.entity_id
_entity_poly.type
_entity_poly.pdbx_seq_one_letter_code
_entity_poly.pdbx_strand_id
1 'polypeptide(L)'
;MPALPFNSSASSSPSSSPTLSPTMTPSIVLHPASAGVSSQKKELLKPKEDPAQAYRIRYAQYLAATFGFSMQAALAEADSQLAPRRSSSSSMSEAESLRAI
;
A
#
# COMPACT_ATOMS: atom_id res chain seq x y z
N MET A 1 2.82 -40.86 1.12
CA MET A 1 2.83 -39.43 1.53
C MET A 1 1.67 -39.22 2.50
N PRO A 2 1.88 -38.69 3.72
CA PRO A 2 0.79 -38.47 4.66
C PRO A 2 -0.05 -37.25 4.22
N ALA A 3 -1.38 -37.41 4.18
CA ALA A 3 -2.32 -36.32 3.89
C ALA A 3 -2.57 -35.49 5.17
N LEU A 4 -2.43 -34.17 5.05
CA LEU A 4 -2.78 -33.24 6.14
C LEU A 4 -4.25 -32.79 6.01
N PRO A 5 -4.97 -32.67 7.12
CA PRO A 5 -6.39 -32.34 7.13
C PRO A 5 -6.58 -30.85 6.83
N PHE A 6 -7.02 -30.51 5.62
CA PHE A 6 -7.59 -29.20 5.39
C PHE A 6 -8.93 -29.15 6.12
N ASN A 7 -8.92 -28.50 7.29
CA ASN A 7 -10.11 -28.20 8.07
C ASN A 7 -11.04 -27.33 7.21
N SER A 8 -12.04 -27.96 6.60
CA SER A 8 -13.09 -27.28 5.86
C SER A 8 -13.79 -26.30 6.79
N SER A 9 -13.68 -25.03 6.45
CA SER A 9 -14.41 -23.92 7.04
C SER A 9 -15.89 -24.25 7.25
N ALA A 10 -16.36 -24.14 8.48
CA ALA A 10 -17.77 -23.89 8.78
C ALA A 10 -17.84 -22.73 9.78
N SER A 11 -17.69 -21.52 9.25
CA SER A 11 -18.16 -20.32 9.91
C SER A 11 -19.67 -20.24 9.72
N SER A 12 -20.45 -20.36 10.79
CA SER A 12 -21.69 -19.57 10.95
C SER A 12 -22.39 -19.88 12.27
N SER A 13 -22.52 -18.86 13.11
CA SER A 13 -23.77 -18.48 13.80
C SER A 13 -23.53 -17.20 14.59
N PRO A 14 -24.21 -16.11 14.22
CA PRO A 14 -25.05 -15.49 15.23
C PRO A 14 -26.52 -15.59 14.86
N SER A 15 -27.31 -15.95 15.87
CA SER A 15 -28.77 -15.91 15.91
C SER A 15 -29.28 -14.51 15.59
N SER A 16 -30.24 -14.40 14.67
CA SER A 16 -31.20 -13.28 14.60
C SER A 16 -32.45 -13.69 13.82
N SER A 17 -33.55 -13.92 14.55
CA SER A 17 -34.92 -13.70 14.05
C SER A 17 -35.27 -12.20 14.29
N PRO A 18 -36.21 -11.56 13.56
CA PRO A 18 -37.37 -12.15 12.91
C PRO A 18 -37.63 -11.73 11.45
N THR A 19 -38.52 -12.52 10.85
CA THR A 19 -39.21 -12.36 9.57
C THR A 19 -39.90 -11.01 9.40
N LEU A 20 -39.54 -10.25 8.35
CA LEU A 20 -40.44 -9.32 7.67
C LEU A 20 -40.12 -9.35 6.17
N SER A 21 -40.80 -10.23 5.44
CA SER A 21 -41.05 -10.06 4.00
C SER A 21 -42.21 -9.06 3.86
N PRO A 22 -42.19 -8.13 2.88
CA PRO A 22 -42.26 -8.53 1.49
C PRO A 22 -41.15 -7.94 0.61
N THR A 23 -40.69 -8.80 -0.29
CA THR A 23 -40.11 -8.56 -1.60
C THR A 23 -40.39 -7.17 -2.19
N MET A 24 -39.48 -6.22 -1.96
CA MET A 24 -39.30 -5.10 -2.88
C MET A 24 -37.93 -5.25 -3.52
N THR A 25 -37.91 -5.92 -4.67
CA THR A 25 -36.79 -5.81 -5.60
C THR A 25 -36.65 -4.35 -6.00
N PRO A 26 -35.53 -3.66 -5.70
CA PRO A 26 -35.35 -2.29 -6.17
C PRO A 26 -35.25 -2.30 -7.69
N SER A 27 -36.26 -1.72 -8.36
CA SER A 27 -36.23 -1.49 -9.80
C SER A 27 -35.35 -0.27 -10.07
N ILE A 28 -34.24 -0.45 -10.79
CA ILE A 28 -33.43 0.66 -11.29
C ILE A 28 -33.89 0.96 -12.72
N VAL A 29 -34.49 2.15 -12.90
CA VAL A 29 -34.79 2.70 -14.21
C VAL A 29 -33.59 3.58 -14.61
N LEU A 30 -32.81 3.12 -15.60
CA LEU A 30 -31.77 3.96 -16.20
C LEU A 30 -32.44 4.94 -17.17
N HIS A 31 -32.44 6.22 -16.81
CA HIS A 31 -32.75 7.27 -17.78
C HIS A 31 -31.56 7.43 -18.73
N PRO A 32 -31.77 7.52 -20.06
CA PRO A 32 -30.71 7.94 -20.96
C PRO A 32 -30.23 9.31 -20.48
N ALA A 33 -28.91 9.43 -20.25
CA ALA A 33 -28.32 10.68 -19.84
C ALA A 33 -28.69 11.74 -20.87
N SER A 34 -29.55 12.68 -20.48
CA SER A 34 -29.82 13.88 -21.28
C SER A 34 -28.46 14.46 -21.64
N ALA A 35 -28.25 14.67 -22.94
CA ALA A 35 -27.01 15.17 -23.53
C ALA A 35 -26.62 16.50 -22.87
N GLY A 36 -25.90 16.36 -21.79
CA GLY A 36 -25.51 17.40 -20.86
C GLY A 36 -24.26 16.90 -20.19
N VAL A 37 -23.24 16.61 -21.01
CA VAL A 37 -21.85 16.58 -20.58
C VAL A 37 -21.56 18.01 -20.12
N SER A 38 -22.04 18.35 -18.93
CA SER A 38 -21.35 19.32 -18.11
C SER A 38 -19.95 18.75 -18.02
N SER A 39 -19.01 19.47 -18.60
CA SER A 39 -17.59 19.30 -18.37
C SER A 39 -17.36 19.42 -16.86
N GLN A 40 -17.67 18.34 -16.14
CA GLN A 40 -17.02 17.98 -14.90
C GLN A 40 -15.56 17.90 -15.33
N LYS A 41 -14.88 19.05 -15.21
CA LYS A 41 -13.43 19.12 -15.31
C LYS A 41 -12.97 17.97 -14.44
N LYS A 42 -12.48 16.91 -15.10
CA LYS A 42 -11.77 15.83 -14.45
C LYS A 42 -10.60 16.54 -13.81
N GLU A 43 -10.79 17.00 -12.58
CA GLU A 43 -9.75 17.57 -11.77
C GLU A 43 -8.70 16.48 -11.75
N LEU A 44 -7.59 16.78 -12.44
CA LEU A 44 -6.49 15.86 -12.65
C LEU A 44 -6.19 15.26 -11.28
N LEU A 45 -6.35 13.94 -11.18
CA LEU A 45 -6.06 13.13 -9.99
C LEU A 45 -4.95 13.82 -9.19
N LYS A 46 -5.22 14.16 -7.91
CA LYS A 46 -4.22 14.81 -7.06
C LYS A 46 -2.87 14.12 -7.29
N PRO A 47 -1.79 14.88 -7.53
CA PRO A 47 -0.51 14.28 -7.86
C PRO A 47 -0.22 13.23 -6.82
N LYS A 48 -0.17 11.97 -7.29
CA LYS A 48 0.04 10.80 -6.44
C LYS A 48 1.30 11.08 -5.63
N GLU A 49 1.16 11.12 -4.31
CA GLU A 49 2.26 11.40 -3.40
C GLU A 49 3.44 10.51 -3.79
N ASP A 50 4.62 11.13 -3.95
CA ASP A 50 5.81 10.40 -4.33
C ASP A 50 6.10 9.35 -3.25
N PRO A 51 6.04 8.04 -3.57
CA PRO A 51 6.24 7.00 -2.57
C PRO A 51 7.62 7.12 -1.90
N ALA A 52 8.64 7.66 -2.60
CA ALA A 52 9.95 7.90 -2.03
C ALA A 52 9.90 8.99 -0.95
N GLN A 53 9.18 10.08 -1.19
CA GLN A 53 8.97 11.14 -0.21
C GLN A 53 8.20 10.63 1.03
N ALA A 54 7.13 9.87 0.82
CA ALA A 54 6.36 9.29 1.93
C ALA A 54 7.20 8.34 2.79
N TYR A 55 8.07 7.55 2.17
CA TYR A 55 9.01 6.69 2.88
C TYR A 55 10.05 7.50 3.68
N ARG A 56 10.63 8.55 3.08
CA ARG A 56 11.59 9.45 3.75
C ARG A 56 11.00 10.06 5.04
N ILE A 57 9.75 10.52 5.01
CA ILE A 57 9.08 11.06 6.20
C ILE A 57 8.90 10.00 7.28
N ARG A 58 8.41 8.81 6.93
CA ARG A 58 8.25 7.70 7.88
C ARG A 58 9.58 7.28 8.50
N TYR A 59 10.65 7.26 7.70
CA TYR A 59 11.98 6.91 8.20
C TYR A 59 12.51 7.96 9.18
N ALA A 60 12.33 9.26 8.89
CA ALA A 60 12.66 10.31 9.83
C ALA A 60 11.84 10.22 11.13
N GLN A 61 10.55 9.91 11.06
CA GLN A 61 9.73 9.68 12.25
C GLN A 61 10.26 8.54 13.11
N TYR A 62 10.66 7.44 12.48
CA TYR A 62 11.28 6.31 13.16
C TYR A 62 12.58 6.72 13.87
N LEU A 63 13.45 7.47 13.19
CA LEU A 63 14.71 7.96 13.78
C LEU A 63 14.46 8.89 14.98
N ALA A 64 13.51 9.82 14.84
CA ALA A 64 13.14 10.74 15.92
C ALA A 64 12.58 10.00 17.14
N ALA A 65 11.69 9.03 16.93
CA ALA A 65 11.07 8.25 18.00
C ALA A 65 12.05 7.28 18.69
N THR A 66 13.03 6.75 17.96
CA THR A 66 13.94 5.72 18.46
C THR A 66 15.18 6.31 19.14
N PHE A 67 15.75 7.37 18.57
CA PHE A 67 17.04 7.92 19.01
C PHE A 67 16.93 9.29 19.67
N GLY A 68 15.71 9.82 19.83
CA GLY A 68 15.49 11.13 20.42
C GLY A 68 15.98 12.28 19.53
N PHE A 69 16.00 12.08 18.22
CA PHE A 69 16.32 13.16 17.28
C PHE A 69 15.17 14.17 17.21
N SER A 70 15.50 15.44 16.98
CA SER A 70 14.49 16.38 16.51
C SER A 70 14.02 15.96 15.12
N MET A 71 12.76 16.27 14.76
CA MET A 71 12.22 15.90 13.45
C MET A 71 13.08 16.43 12.30
N GLN A 72 13.65 17.63 12.45
CA GLN A 72 14.48 18.26 11.43
C GLN A 72 15.83 17.56 11.27
N ALA A 73 16.47 17.15 12.38
CA ALA A 73 17.70 16.37 12.34
C ALA A 73 17.46 14.97 11.75
N ALA A 74 16.35 14.33 12.10
CA ALA A 74 15.97 13.03 11.56
C ALA A 74 15.71 13.06 10.04
N LEU A 75 15.16 14.15 9.52
CA LEU A 75 15.00 14.34 8.06
C LEU A 75 16.36 14.47 7.36
N ALA A 76 17.31 15.19 7.94
CA ALA A 76 18.66 15.30 7.37
C ALA A 76 19.40 13.95 7.36
N GLU A 77 19.24 13.16 8.42
CA GLU A 77 19.81 11.81 8.50
C GLU A 77 19.15 10.86 7.49
N ALA A 78 17.81 10.90 7.37
CA ALA A 78 17.08 10.12 6.38
C ALA A 78 17.57 10.39 4.95
N ASP A 79 17.91 11.64 4.64
CA ASP A 79 18.44 12.02 3.33
C ASP A 79 19.81 11.44 3.05
N SER A 80 20.70 11.51 4.04
CA SER A 80 22.04 10.96 3.94
C SER A 80 21.99 9.46 3.65
N GLN A 81 21.07 8.74 4.29
CA GLN A 81 20.93 7.29 4.15
C GLN A 81 20.25 6.87 2.84
N LEU A 82 19.29 7.66 2.36
CA LEU A 82 18.53 7.36 1.13
C LEU A 82 19.12 7.97 -0.13
N ALA A 83 20.17 8.79 -0.01
CA ALA A 83 20.88 9.34 -1.14
C ALA A 83 21.38 8.21 -2.06
N PRO A 84 21.26 8.36 -3.39
CA PRO A 84 21.80 7.40 -4.34
C PRO A 84 23.29 7.14 -4.07
N ARG A 85 23.62 5.90 -3.68
CA ARG A 85 25.01 5.50 -3.47
C ARG A 85 25.63 5.16 -4.81
N ARG A 86 26.82 5.70 -5.08
CA ARG A 86 27.63 5.28 -6.23
C ARG A 86 27.82 3.77 -6.14
N SER A 87 27.45 3.06 -7.19
CA SER A 87 27.71 1.62 -7.29
C SER A 87 29.20 1.40 -7.07
N SER A 88 29.57 0.74 -5.98
CA SER A 88 30.95 0.31 -5.79
C SER A 88 31.31 -0.59 -6.97
N SER A 89 32.31 -0.21 -7.76
CA SER A 89 32.86 -1.03 -8.85
C SER A 89 33.45 -2.37 -8.38
N SER A 90 33.45 -2.61 -7.06
CA SER A 90 34.00 -3.78 -6.40
C SER A 90 32.96 -4.87 -6.09
N SER A 91 31.66 -4.59 -5.92
CA SER A 91 30.76 -5.61 -5.32
C SER A 91 30.28 -6.77 -6.21
N MET A 92 30.53 -6.79 -7.52
CA MET A 92 30.25 -7.97 -8.35
C MET A 92 31.49 -8.73 -8.83
N SER A 93 32.67 -8.08 -8.87
CA SER A 93 33.88 -8.74 -9.39
C SER A 93 34.52 -9.69 -8.37
N GLU A 94 34.37 -9.44 -7.06
CA GLU A 94 35.04 -10.25 -6.02
C GLU A 94 34.19 -11.44 -5.56
N ALA A 95 32.87 -11.38 -5.75
CA ALA A 95 31.96 -12.51 -5.49
C ALA A 95 32.12 -13.65 -6.53
N GLU A 96 32.54 -13.35 -7.76
CA GLU A 96 32.79 -14.36 -8.79
C GLU A 96 34.19 -14.99 -8.68
N SER A 97 35.16 -14.30 -8.04
CA SER A 97 36.51 -14.84 -7.83
C SER A 97 36.53 -16.02 -6.84
N LEU A 98 35.53 -16.15 -5.96
CA LEU A 98 35.43 -17.25 -4.98
C LEU A 98 34.75 -18.51 -5.56
N ARG A 99 34.19 -18.43 -6.78
CA ARG A 99 33.57 -19.57 -7.47
C ARG A 99 34.53 -20.31 -8.40
N ALA A 100 35.68 -19.69 -8.68
CA ALA A 100 36.70 -20.20 -9.60
C ALA A 100 37.84 -20.96 -8.90
N ILE A 101 37.69 -21.30 -7.62
CA ILE A 101 38.62 -22.18 -6.88
C ILE A 101 38.04 -23.57 -6.69
#